data_AF-N8S575-F1
#
_entry.id   AF-N8S575-F1
#
_cell.length_a   1.000
_cell.length_b   1.000
_cell.length_c   1.000
_cell.angle_alpha   90.00
_cell.angle_beta   90.00
_cell.angle_gamma   90.00
#
_symmetry.space_group_name_H-M   'P 1'
#
loop_
_entity.id
_entity.type
_entity.pdbx_description
1 polymer ?
#
loop_
_entity_poly.entity_id
_entity_poly.type
_entity_poly.pdbx_seq_one_letter_code
_entity_poly.pdbx_strand_id
1 'polypeptide(L)'
;MNIDISHLDAKDLSTYTERAHDMHTGSDFLLNIIPKTFTSAFANGDILQVLLIAILFGVSLLLIPKHLAELVRQALEAFSEVFFKIMGLIIRLAPIGVFGSVAYTTAKFGSDSLLQLGYLVLLFYATCILFVVIVLGLILKLAGLNIFKFVGYFKDELAIVLGTASSDSVLPQVMKKLKNLGIKDSTVGLVIPTGYSFNLDGFSIYLTLGVIFIAQACNIDLSMHDLLAILLVSLITSKGAHGIPGSALVILAATLSVIPSLPAIGLVLLLSVDWFIGIIRACTNLIGNCVATVVIAHWEKDIDHAQAKAVLDIKK
;
A
#
# COMPACT_ATOMS: atom_id res chain seq x y z
N MET A 1 -22.63 1.73 18.79
CA MET A 1 -23.27 2.82 18.03
C MET A 1 -24.57 2.23 17.49
N ASN A 2 -25.75 2.80 17.76
CA ASN A 2 -27.03 2.26 17.28
C ASN A 2 -27.48 3.08 16.07
N ILE A 3 -26.95 2.75 14.89
CA ILE A 3 -27.29 3.45 13.65
C ILE A 3 -28.40 2.67 12.95
N ASP A 4 -29.53 3.34 12.70
CA ASP A 4 -30.64 2.75 11.98
C ASP A 4 -30.31 2.65 10.48
N ILE A 5 -30.14 1.41 10.01
CA ILE A 5 -29.74 1.06 8.64
C ILE A 5 -30.82 1.39 7.60
N SER A 6 -32.05 1.69 8.01
CA SER A 6 -33.19 1.94 7.11
C SER A 6 -33.14 3.30 6.39
N HIS A 7 -32.27 4.22 6.83
CA HIS A 7 -32.09 5.56 6.25
C HIS A 7 -30.85 5.68 5.33
N LEU A 8 -30.10 4.60 5.10
CA LEU A 8 -28.90 4.61 4.27
C LEU A 8 -29.27 4.41 2.78
N ASP A 9 -28.81 5.32 1.91
CA ASP A 9 -29.13 5.28 0.48
C ASP A 9 -28.24 4.25 -0.25
N ALA A 10 -28.85 3.15 -0.70
CA ALA A 10 -28.15 2.03 -1.34
C ALA A 10 -27.62 2.35 -2.76
N LYS A 11 -28.00 3.50 -3.34
CA LYS A 11 -27.56 3.90 -4.69
C LYS A 11 -26.06 4.15 -4.81
N ASP A 12 -25.40 4.59 -3.75
CA ASP A 12 -23.94 4.81 -3.75
C ASP A 12 -23.13 3.51 -3.65
N LEU A 13 -23.79 2.38 -3.37
CA LEU A 13 -23.16 1.08 -3.14
C LEU A 13 -23.12 0.19 -4.39
N SER A 14 -24.07 0.37 -5.32
CA SER A 14 -24.26 -0.51 -6.49
C SER A 14 -22.99 -0.67 -7.33
N THR A 15 -22.25 0.43 -7.54
CA THR A 15 -21.00 0.44 -8.32
C THR A 15 -19.88 -0.37 -7.65
N TYR A 16 -19.86 -0.46 -6.32
CA TYR A 16 -18.85 -1.21 -5.57
C TYR A 16 -19.22 -2.69 -5.43
N THR A 17 -20.50 -3.00 -5.20
CA THR A 17 -21.00 -4.38 -5.12
C THR A 17 -20.97 -5.10 -6.47
N GLU A 18 -21.25 -4.42 -7.59
CA GLU A 18 -21.11 -5.00 -8.93
C GLU A 18 -19.64 -5.34 -9.24
N ARG A 19 -18.70 -4.44 -8.91
CA ARG A 19 -17.26 -4.72 -9.06
C ARG A 19 -16.75 -5.81 -8.12
N ALA A 20 -17.37 -5.99 -6.96
CA ALA A 20 -17.04 -7.09 -6.06
C ALA A 20 -17.51 -8.45 -6.62
N HIS A 21 -18.61 -8.48 -7.39
CA HIS A 21 -19.06 -9.67 -8.12
C HIS A 21 -18.14 -10.05 -9.29
N ASP A 22 -17.37 -9.11 -9.85
CA ASP A 22 -16.36 -9.45 -10.86
C ASP A 22 -15.07 -10.07 -10.24
N MET A 23 -14.89 -10.03 -8.92
CA MET A 23 -13.72 -10.57 -8.22
C MET A 23 -13.87 -12.06 -7.83
N HIS A 24 -14.50 -12.88 -8.68
CA HIS A 24 -14.69 -14.29 -8.38
C HIS A 24 -13.46 -15.15 -8.71
N THR A 25 -13.05 -15.96 -7.73
CA THR A 25 -12.12 -17.10 -7.80
C THR A 25 -10.62 -16.75 -7.79
N GLY A 26 -9.86 -17.38 -6.87
CA GLY A 26 -8.40 -17.24 -6.82
C GLY A 26 -7.67 -17.68 -8.10
N SER A 27 -8.33 -18.45 -8.98
CA SER A 27 -7.85 -18.74 -10.33
C SER A 27 -7.78 -17.51 -11.22
N ASP A 28 -8.74 -16.61 -11.12
CA ASP A 28 -8.82 -15.43 -11.98
C ASP A 28 -7.76 -14.41 -11.57
N PHE A 29 -7.45 -14.31 -10.27
CA PHE A 29 -6.30 -13.56 -9.79
C PHE A 29 -4.98 -14.09 -10.37
N LEU A 30 -4.75 -15.41 -10.34
CA LEU A 30 -3.54 -16.01 -10.91
C LEU A 30 -3.44 -15.81 -12.42
N LEU A 31 -4.56 -15.92 -13.14
CA LEU A 31 -4.61 -15.68 -14.59
C LEU A 31 -4.40 -14.20 -14.92
N ASN A 32 -4.86 -13.27 -14.07
CA ASN A 32 -4.67 -11.83 -14.26
C ASN A 32 -3.22 -11.36 -14.06
N ILE A 33 -2.36 -12.14 -13.38
CA ILE A 33 -0.92 -11.85 -13.32
C ILE A 33 -0.27 -12.01 -14.71
N ILE A 34 -0.85 -12.85 -15.59
CA ILE A 34 -0.35 -13.07 -16.94
C ILE A 34 -0.96 -12.01 -17.87
N PRO A 35 -0.17 -11.05 -18.37
CA PRO A 35 -0.70 -10.01 -19.24
C PRO A 35 -1.15 -10.60 -20.57
N LYS A 36 -2.30 -10.14 -21.08
CA LYS A 36 -2.83 -10.54 -22.38
C LYS A 36 -1.87 -10.16 -23.52
N THR A 37 -1.18 -9.02 -23.38
CA THR A 37 -0.13 -8.57 -24.29
C THR A 37 0.98 -7.86 -23.52
N PHE A 38 2.21 -7.86 -24.06
CA PHE A 38 3.33 -7.14 -23.46
C PHE A 38 3.01 -5.66 -23.21
N THR A 39 2.33 -5.00 -24.16
CA THR A 39 1.99 -3.57 -24.08
C THR A 39 0.86 -3.26 -23.12
N SER A 40 -0.10 -4.18 -22.93
CA SER A 40 -1.25 -3.95 -22.05
C SER A 40 -0.87 -3.82 -20.57
N ALA A 41 0.17 -4.55 -20.13
CA ALA A 41 0.71 -4.42 -18.77
C ALA A 41 1.13 -2.97 -18.47
N PHE A 42 1.84 -2.34 -19.40
CA PHE A 42 2.30 -0.96 -19.26
C PHE A 42 1.19 0.06 -19.50
N ALA A 43 0.26 -0.20 -20.42
CA ALA A 43 -0.81 0.73 -20.77
C ALA A 43 -1.88 0.82 -19.67
N ASN A 44 -2.20 -0.31 -19.04
CA ASN A 44 -3.21 -0.39 -17.97
C ASN A 44 -2.62 -0.09 -16.58
N GLY A 45 -1.29 -0.03 -16.45
CA GLY A 45 -0.62 0.29 -15.19
C GLY A 45 -0.65 -0.83 -14.15
N ASP A 46 -0.80 -2.09 -14.57
CA ASP A 46 -0.81 -3.23 -13.65
C ASP A 46 0.62 -3.58 -13.21
N ILE A 47 0.95 -3.26 -11.96
CA ILE A 47 2.30 -3.45 -11.42
C ILE A 47 2.68 -4.94 -11.32
N LEU A 48 1.73 -5.85 -11.08
CA LEU A 48 2.02 -7.29 -11.02
C LEU A 48 2.39 -7.85 -12.39
N GLN A 49 1.63 -7.46 -13.41
CA GLN A 49 1.94 -7.85 -14.79
C GLN A 49 3.29 -7.29 -15.24
N VAL A 50 3.56 -6.02 -14.93
CA VAL A 50 4.85 -5.39 -15.24
C VAL A 50 6.00 -6.06 -14.49
N LEU A 51 5.80 -6.45 -13.23
CA LEU A 51 6.79 -7.20 -12.44
C LEU A 51 7.09 -8.56 -13.05
N LEU A 52 6.05 -9.33 -13.44
CA LEU A 52 6.24 -10.63 -14.10
C LEU A 52 7.07 -10.47 -15.37
N ILE A 53 6.71 -9.50 -16.22
CA ILE A 53 7.48 -9.16 -17.43
C ILE A 53 8.93 -8.81 -17.08
N ALA A 54 9.15 -7.97 -16.07
CA ALA A 54 10.48 -7.52 -15.66
C ALA A 54 11.36 -8.68 -15.17
N ILE A 55 10.78 -9.63 -14.40
CA ILE A 55 11.49 -10.83 -13.94
C ILE A 55 11.86 -11.71 -15.13
N LEU A 56 10.90 -12.01 -16.02
CA LEU A 56 11.15 -12.83 -17.23
C LEU A 56 12.19 -12.18 -18.14
N PHE A 57 12.11 -10.86 -18.32
CA PHE A 57 13.07 -10.08 -19.08
C PHE A 57 14.46 -10.13 -18.43
N GLY A 58 14.55 -9.94 -17.11
CA GLY A 58 15.80 -10.03 -16.36
C GLY A 58 16.45 -11.41 -16.45
N VAL A 59 15.67 -12.49 -16.29
CA VAL A 59 16.14 -13.87 -16.46
C VAL A 59 16.61 -14.11 -17.90
N SER A 60 15.86 -13.64 -18.89
CA SER A 60 16.25 -13.75 -20.30
C SER A 60 17.56 -13.02 -20.60
N LEU A 61 17.81 -11.87 -19.95
CA LEU A 61 19.04 -11.11 -20.10
C LEU A 61 20.27 -11.87 -19.56
N LEU A 62 20.10 -12.74 -18.57
CA LEU A 62 21.16 -13.60 -18.04
C LEU A 62 21.51 -14.76 -18.99
N LEU A 63 20.61 -15.11 -19.91
CA LEU A 63 20.77 -16.24 -20.84
C LEU A 63 21.39 -15.83 -22.18
N ILE A 64 21.39 -14.55 -22.53
CA ILE A 64 21.98 -14.04 -23.78
C ILE A 64 23.49 -13.74 -23.63
N PRO A 65 24.24 -13.59 -24.74
CA PRO A 65 25.66 -13.25 -24.69
C PRO A 65 25.95 -11.98 -23.89
N LYS A 66 26.98 -12.03 -23.02
CA LYS A 66 27.31 -10.98 -22.05
C LYS A 66 27.43 -9.57 -22.66
N HIS A 67 27.98 -9.44 -23.86
CA HIS A 67 28.15 -8.12 -24.50
C HIS A 67 26.80 -7.47 -24.87
N LEU A 68 25.80 -8.27 -25.28
CA LEU A 68 24.44 -7.77 -25.56
C LEU A 68 23.69 -7.47 -24.26
N ALA A 69 23.81 -8.37 -23.28
CA ALA A 69 23.22 -8.16 -21.95
C ALA A 69 23.70 -6.85 -21.32
N GLU A 70 25.01 -6.59 -21.38
CA GLU A 70 25.64 -5.41 -20.80
C GLU A 70 25.20 -4.12 -21.48
N LEU A 71 25.06 -4.11 -22.81
CA LEU A 71 24.54 -2.96 -23.56
C LEU A 71 23.11 -2.59 -23.12
N VAL A 72 22.24 -3.60 -23.02
CA VAL A 72 20.85 -3.40 -22.57
C VAL A 72 20.81 -2.96 -21.12
N ARG A 73 21.63 -3.55 -20.24
CA ARG A 73 21.73 -3.18 -18.83
C ARG A 73 22.11 -1.71 -18.65
N GLN A 74 23.13 -1.24 -19.37
CA GLN A 74 23.56 0.16 -19.34
C GLN A 74 22.47 1.11 -19.84
N ALA A 75 21.75 0.73 -20.90
CA ALA A 75 20.61 1.51 -21.37
C ALA A 75 19.52 1.62 -20.30
N LEU A 76 19.16 0.52 -19.64
CA LEU A 76 18.16 0.49 -18.57
C LEU A 76 18.58 1.31 -17.35
N GLU A 77 19.86 1.29 -16.97
CA GLU A 77 20.40 2.13 -15.91
C GLU A 77 20.31 3.61 -16.26
N ALA A 78 20.66 3.98 -17.50
CA ALA A 78 20.55 5.36 -17.98
C ALA A 78 19.08 5.84 -17.97
N PHE A 79 18.15 5.01 -18.46
CA PHE A 79 16.72 5.32 -18.38
C PHE A 79 16.24 5.47 -16.93
N SER A 80 16.66 4.58 -16.03
CA SER A 80 16.30 4.65 -14.61
C SER A 80 16.76 5.96 -13.98
N GLU A 81 17.98 6.42 -14.26
CA GLU A 81 18.48 7.69 -13.73
C GLU A 81 17.71 8.89 -14.32
N VAL A 82 17.32 8.85 -15.59
CA VAL A 82 16.44 9.86 -16.19
C VAL A 82 15.09 9.90 -15.48
N PHE A 83 14.45 8.74 -15.25
CA PHE A 83 13.19 8.67 -14.50
C PHE A 83 13.33 9.20 -13.07
N PHE A 84 14.44 8.88 -12.39
CA PHE A 84 14.70 9.43 -11.06
C PHE A 84 14.89 10.96 -11.07
N LYS A 85 15.49 11.53 -12.13
CA LYS A 85 15.62 12.98 -12.27
C LYS A 85 14.27 13.65 -12.55
N ILE A 86 13.45 13.07 -13.41
CA ILE A 86 12.07 13.54 -13.66
C ILE A 86 11.28 13.56 -12.36
N MET A 87 11.34 12.47 -11.59
CA MET A 87 10.68 12.42 -10.29
C MET A 87 11.23 13.50 -9.33
N GLY A 88 12.54 13.71 -9.32
CA GLY A 88 13.19 14.84 -8.63
C GLY A 88 12.51 16.19 -8.87
N LEU A 89 12.14 16.48 -10.11
CA LEU A 89 11.47 17.72 -10.49
C LEU A 89 10.02 17.78 -10.00
N ILE A 90 9.27 16.67 -10.14
CA ILE A 90 7.87 16.58 -9.71
C ILE A 90 7.75 16.76 -8.19
N ILE A 91 8.66 16.18 -7.42
CA ILE A 91 8.69 16.29 -5.95
C ILE A 91 8.83 17.72 -5.48
N ARG A 92 9.59 18.53 -6.20
CA ARG A 92 9.76 19.94 -5.85
C ARG A 92 8.42 20.70 -5.89
N LEU A 93 7.47 20.21 -6.68
CA LEU A 93 6.10 20.74 -6.77
C LEU A 93 5.14 20.05 -5.80
N ALA A 94 5.53 18.93 -5.18
CA ALA A 94 4.67 18.17 -4.30
C ALA A 94 4.11 18.97 -3.10
N PRO A 95 4.82 19.95 -2.49
CA PRO A 95 4.23 20.79 -1.44
C PRO A 95 2.93 21.49 -1.86
N ILE A 96 2.82 21.89 -3.14
CA ILE A 96 1.62 22.52 -3.70
C ILE A 96 0.48 21.49 -3.79
N GLY A 97 0.79 20.26 -4.22
CA GLY A 97 -0.16 19.15 -4.26
C GLY A 97 -0.69 18.78 -2.88
N VAL A 98 0.20 18.64 -1.89
CA VAL A 98 -0.17 18.37 -0.49
C VAL A 98 -1.09 19.46 0.06
N PHE A 99 -0.75 20.73 -0.19
CA PHE A 99 -1.59 21.86 0.22
C PHE A 99 -2.99 21.80 -0.40
N GLY A 100 -3.07 21.57 -1.73
CA GLY A 100 -4.35 21.47 -2.44
C GLY A 100 -5.21 20.30 -1.95
N SER A 101 -4.59 19.14 -1.69
CA SER A 101 -5.30 17.98 -1.16
C SER A 101 -5.83 18.23 0.25
N VAL A 102 -5.02 18.77 1.17
CA VAL A 102 -5.45 19.09 2.53
C VAL A 102 -6.61 20.11 2.50
N ALA A 103 -6.49 21.16 1.68
CA ALA A 103 -7.54 22.17 1.52
C ALA A 103 -8.86 21.57 0.98
N TYR A 104 -8.79 20.71 -0.04
CA TYR A 104 -9.95 20.02 -0.58
C TYR A 104 -10.63 19.13 0.47
N THR A 105 -9.85 18.36 1.21
CA THR A 105 -10.35 17.48 2.27
C THR A 105 -11.08 18.26 3.36
N THR A 106 -10.49 19.37 3.83
CA THR A 106 -11.11 20.23 4.84
C THR A 106 -12.39 20.88 4.32
N ALA A 107 -12.44 21.30 3.06
CA ALA A 107 -13.61 21.93 2.46
C ALA A 107 -14.77 20.96 2.20
N LYS A 108 -14.48 19.72 1.76
CA LYS A 108 -15.51 18.75 1.37
C LYS A 108 -16.20 18.08 2.54
N PHE A 109 -15.48 17.80 3.63
CA PHE A 109 -16.00 16.96 4.72
C PHE A 109 -16.41 17.73 5.98
N GLY A 110 -16.15 19.05 6.05
CA GLY A 110 -16.65 19.96 7.11
C GLY A 110 -16.14 19.65 8.52
N SER A 111 -16.56 20.43 9.53
CA SER A 111 -16.21 20.23 10.95
C SER A 111 -17.15 19.27 11.69
N ASP A 112 -18.39 19.12 11.22
CA ASP A 112 -19.48 18.49 12.00
C ASP A 112 -19.53 16.95 11.88
N SER A 113 -18.98 16.37 10.81
CA SER A 113 -18.92 14.91 10.61
C SER A 113 -17.75 14.23 11.37
N LEU A 114 -16.88 14.99 12.03
CA LEU A 114 -15.62 14.49 12.62
C LEU A 114 -15.76 13.77 13.96
N LEU A 115 -16.81 13.99 14.75
CA LEU A 115 -16.81 13.55 16.15
C LEU A 115 -17.07 12.04 16.34
N GLN A 116 -18.02 11.45 15.62
CA GLN A 116 -18.31 10.01 15.72
C GLN A 116 -17.40 9.15 14.85
N LEU A 117 -17.06 9.64 13.65
CA LEU A 117 -16.12 9.00 12.73
C LEU A 117 -14.65 9.20 13.15
N GLY A 118 -14.37 10.25 13.93
CA GLY A 118 -13.05 10.54 14.49
C GLY A 118 -12.55 9.46 15.43
N TYR A 119 -13.42 8.77 16.17
CA TYR A 119 -12.99 7.64 17.01
C TYR A 119 -12.44 6.48 16.18
N LEU A 120 -13.11 6.13 15.07
CA LEU A 120 -12.64 5.07 14.17
C LEU A 120 -11.32 5.47 13.49
N VAL A 121 -11.23 6.70 12.98
CA VAL A 121 -10.01 7.23 12.37
C VAL A 121 -8.87 7.28 13.37
N LEU A 122 -9.11 7.77 14.59
CA LEU A 122 -8.09 7.86 15.63
C LEU A 122 -7.64 6.47 16.09
N LEU A 123 -8.56 5.52 16.26
CA LEU A 123 -8.23 4.13 16.57
C LEU A 123 -7.39 3.50 15.45
N PHE A 124 -7.75 3.73 14.19
CA PHE A 124 -6.99 3.25 13.04
C PHE A 124 -5.58 3.86 13.02
N TYR A 125 -5.47 5.17 13.23
CA TYR A 125 -4.19 5.89 13.28
C TYR A 125 -3.32 5.37 14.42
N ALA A 126 -3.89 5.19 15.62
CA ALA A 126 -3.20 4.65 16.76
C ALA A 126 -2.71 3.22 16.48
N THR A 127 -3.53 2.38 15.85
CA THR A 127 -3.18 1.00 15.49
C THR A 127 -2.04 0.97 14.47
N CYS A 128 -2.11 1.79 13.42
CA CYS A 128 -1.05 1.90 12.41
C CYS A 128 0.27 2.41 13.01
N ILE A 129 0.22 3.46 13.85
CA ILE A 129 1.41 4.00 14.52
C ILE A 129 2.01 2.94 15.46
N LEU A 130 1.19 2.24 16.23
CA LEU A 130 1.64 1.19 17.13
C LEU A 130 2.24 0.01 16.36
N PHE A 131 1.64 -0.38 15.24
CA PHE A 131 2.21 -1.37 14.33
C PHE A 131 3.58 -0.94 13.77
N VAL A 132 3.71 0.29 13.29
CA VAL A 132 4.97 0.82 12.77
C VAL A 132 6.05 0.89 13.86
N VAL A 133 5.72 1.42 15.04
CA VAL A 133 6.71 1.64 16.10
C VAL A 133 7.09 0.33 16.81
N ILE A 134 6.12 -0.54 17.08
CA ILE A 134 6.34 -1.76 17.85
C ILE A 134 6.73 -2.91 16.93
N VAL A 135 5.88 -3.27 15.97
CA VAL A 135 6.09 -4.47 15.13
C VAL A 135 7.21 -4.21 14.13
N LEU A 136 7.04 -3.21 13.26
CA LEU A 136 8.09 -2.89 12.27
C LEU A 136 9.35 -2.37 12.95
N GLY A 137 9.22 -1.65 14.07
CA GLY A 137 10.37 -1.18 14.84
C GLY A 137 11.18 -2.31 15.48
N LEU A 138 10.52 -3.35 16.01
CA LEU A 138 11.21 -4.53 16.52
C LEU A 138 11.91 -5.31 15.40
N ILE A 139 11.22 -5.51 14.27
CA ILE A 139 11.78 -6.19 13.09
C ILE A 139 13.00 -5.43 12.55
N LEU A 140 12.91 -4.11 12.42
CA LEU A 140 14.00 -3.28 11.91
C LEU A 140 15.17 -3.23 12.90
N LYS A 141 14.89 -3.27 14.21
CA LYS A 141 15.92 -3.38 15.25
C LYS A 141 16.68 -4.71 15.17
N LEU A 142 16.00 -5.81 14.82
CA LEU A 142 16.66 -7.09 14.55
C LEU A 142 17.59 -7.01 13.33
N ALA A 143 17.23 -6.21 12.31
CA ALA A 143 18.12 -5.90 11.18
C ALA A 143 19.21 -4.85 11.51
N GLY A 144 19.29 -4.37 12.75
CA GLY A 144 20.35 -3.48 13.24
C GLY A 144 20.14 -1.99 12.97
N LEU A 145 18.95 -1.55 12.55
CA LEU A 145 18.60 -0.15 12.29
C LEU A 145 17.50 0.35 13.24
N ASN A 146 17.35 1.68 13.36
CA ASN A 146 16.37 2.30 14.25
C ASN A 146 15.18 2.88 13.45
N ILE A 147 13.95 2.51 13.83
CA ILE A 147 12.73 2.93 13.15
C ILE A 147 12.48 4.44 13.17
N PHE A 148 12.81 5.14 14.25
CA PHE A 148 12.58 6.58 14.34
C PHE A 148 13.50 7.35 13.39
N LYS A 149 14.76 6.92 13.26
CA LYS A 149 15.70 7.48 12.28
C LYS A 149 15.28 7.13 10.86
N PHE A 150 14.78 5.92 10.66
CA PHE A 150 14.29 5.45 9.37
C PHE A 150 13.07 6.24 8.89
N VAL A 151 12.07 6.45 9.75
CA VAL A 151 10.91 7.31 9.45
C VAL A 151 11.35 8.75 9.17
N GLY A 152 12.32 9.28 9.94
CA GLY A 152 12.90 10.60 9.68
C GLY A 152 13.61 10.73 8.32
N TYR A 153 14.25 9.66 7.85
CA TYR A 153 14.90 9.62 6.54
C TYR A 153 13.90 9.68 5.37
N PHE A 154 12.71 9.10 5.54
CA PHE A 154 11.62 9.12 4.56
C PHE A 154 10.60 10.25 4.79
N LYS A 155 10.92 11.27 5.60
CA LYS A 155 9.96 12.35 5.96
C LYS A 155 9.36 13.06 4.75
N ASP A 156 10.17 13.28 3.70
CA ASP A 156 9.73 13.99 2.50
C ASP A 156 8.73 13.15 1.71
N GLU A 157 9.03 11.86 1.50
CA GLU A 157 8.13 10.92 0.82
C GLU A 157 6.85 10.70 1.61
N LEU A 158 6.94 10.55 2.93
CA LEU A 158 5.78 10.43 3.80
C LEU A 158 4.91 11.68 3.73
N ALA A 159 5.48 12.89 3.69
CA ALA A 159 4.71 14.12 3.53
C ALA A 159 3.95 14.16 2.18
N ILE A 160 4.57 13.68 1.11
CA ILE A 160 3.92 13.58 -0.21
C ILE A 160 2.77 12.57 -0.13
N VAL A 161 3.01 11.37 0.40
CA VAL A 161 1.98 10.33 0.55
C VAL A 161 0.84 10.80 1.44
N LEU A 162 1.13 11.57 2.49
CA LEU A 162 0.10 12.15 3.34
C LEU A 162 -0.84 13.09 2.57
N GLY A 163 -0.30 13.84 1.60
CA GLY A 163 -1.10 14.72 0.75
C GLY A 163 -1.76 14.01 -0.44
N THR A 164 -1.12 13.01 -1.05
CA THR A 164 -1.66 12.32 -2.23
C THR A 164 -2.53 11.11 -1.88
N ALA A 165 -2.48 10.64 -0.63
CA ALA A 165 -3.07 9.38 -0.17
C ALA A 165 -2.66 8.14 -0.99
N SER A 166 -1.53 8.22 -1.72
CA SER A 166 -1.03 7.16 -2.61
C SER A 166 0.48 6.97 -2.41
N SER A 167 0.88 5.75 -2.06
CA SER A 167 2.28 5.35 -1.93
C SER A 167 2.99 5.24 -3.29
N ASP A 168 2.26 5.06 -4.39
CA ASP A 168 2.81 4.92 -5.76
C ASP A 168 3.46 6.21 -6.24
N SER A 169 2.97 7.35 -5.75
CA SER A 169 3.46 8.69 -6.07
C SER A 169 4.96 8.88 -5.74
N VAL A 170 5.48 8.09 -4.80
CA VAL A 170 6.87 8.20 -4.31
C VAL A 170 7.72 6.97 -4.59
N LEU A 171 7.18 5.96 -5.29
CA LEU A 171 7.83 4.67 -5.51
C LEU A 171 9.28 4.82 -6.04
N PRO A 172 9.57 5.60 -7.10
CA PRO A 172 10.95 5.72 -7.59
C PRO A 172 11.89 6.42 -6.60
N GLN A 173 11.38 7.35 -5.79
CA GLN A 173 12.18 8.07 -4.79
C GLN A 173 12.60 7.14 -3.66
N VAL A 174 11.65 6.32 -3.20
CA VAL A 174 11.86 5.32 -2.18
C VAL A 174 12.91 4.33 -2.64
N MET A 175 12.80 3.83 -3.87
CA MET A 175 13.82 2.97 -4.47
C MET A 175 15.19 3.66 -4.49
N LYS A 176 15.28 4.92 -4.93
CA LYS A 176 16.55 5.67 -4.93
C LYS A 176 17.12 5.88 -3.51
N LYS A 177 16.27 6.20 -2.52
CA LYS A 177 16.68 6.38 -1.13
C LYS A 177 17.13 5.08 -0.48
N LEU A 178 16.51 3.95 -0.82
CA LEU A 178 16.93 2.61 -0.35
C LEU A 178 18.27 2.19 -0.97
N LYS A 179 18.51 2.50 -2.26
CA LYS A 179 19.83 2.34 -2.88
C LYS A 179 20.90 3.19 -2.19
N ASN A 180 20.59 4.46 -1.93
CA ASN A 180 21.48 5.37 -1.19
C ASN A 180 21.74 4.93 0.26
N LEU A 181 20.84 4.14 0.85
CA LEU A 181 21.02 3.54 2.17
C LEU A 181 22.08 2.41 2.15
N GLY A 182 22.54 1.97 0.98
CA GLY A 182 23.52 0.90 0.81
C GLY A 182 22.91 -0.46 0.49
N ILE A 183 21.64 -0.51 0.05
CA ILE A 183 20.99 -1.74 -0.40
C ILE A 183 21.26 -1.94 -1.90
N LYS A 184 21.60 -3.17 -2.31
CA LYS A 184 21.83 -3.50 -3.73
C LYS A 184 20.58 -3.29 -4.59
N ASP A 185 20.83 -2.87 -5.83
CA ASP A 185 19.81 -2.61 -6.85
C ASP A 185 18.90 -3.82 -7.13
N SER A 186 19.45 -5.04 -7.09
CA SER A 186 18.71 -6.29 -7.27
C SER A 186 17.61 -6.46 -6.22
N THR A 187 17.94 -6.23 -4.94
CA THR A 187 17.01 -6.38 -3.83
C THR A 187 15.94 -5.31 -3.86
N VAL A 188 16.32 -4.04 -4.06
CA VAL A 188 15.35 -2.92 -4.16
C VAL A 188 14.42 -3.11 -5.36
N GLY A 189 14.98 -3.49 -6.51
CA GLY A 189 14.24 -3.67 -7.77
C GLY A 189 13.21 -4.80 -7.73
N LEU A 190 13.42 -5.82 -6.88
CA LEU A 190 12.49 -6.93 -6.74
C LEU A 190 11.53 -6.74 -5.56
N VAL A 191 12.05 -6.44 -4.37
CA VAL A 191 11.29 -6.47 -3.12
C VAL A 191 10.29 -5.32 -3.06
N ILE A 192 10.67 -4.10 -3.49
CA ILE A 192 9.77 -2.95 -3.44
C ILE A 192 8.57 -3.13 -4.38
N PRO A 193 8.72 -3.42 -5.69
CA PRO A 193 7.56 -3.61 -6.57
C PRO A 193 6.68 -4.79 -6.14
N THR A 194 7.29 -5.88 -5.68
CA THR A 194 6.54 -7.02 -5.13
C THR A 194 5.76 -6.63 -3.88
N GLY A 195 6.37 -5.88 -2.96
CA GLY A 195 5.74 -5.41 -1.73
C GLY A 195 4.61 -4.42 -1.97
N TYR A 196 4.71 -3.56 -2.99
CA TYR A 196 3.62 -2.64 -3.33
C TYR A 196 2.34 -3.35 -3.73
N SER A 197 2.45 -4.56 -4.30
CA SER A 197 1.29 -5.37 -4.66
C SER A 197 0.87 -6.34 -3.55
N PHE A 198 1.84 -6.99 -2.91
CA PHE A 198 1.57 -8.09 -1.97
C PHE A 198 1.69 -7.70 -0.51
N ASN A 199 2.34 -6.60 -0.13
CA ASN A 199 2.57 -6.25 1.28
C ASN A 199 1.84 -4.95 1.66
N LEU A 200 0.52 -5.06 1.72
CA LEU A 200 -0.39 -3.98 2.08
C LEU A 200 -0.84 -4.10 3.56
N ASP A 201 0.09 -3.81 4.47
CA ASP A 201 -0.12 -3.96 5.92
C ASP A 201 -1.27 -3.09 6.45
N GLY A 202 -1.23 -1.79 6.14
CA GLY A 202 -2.29 -0.85 6.52
C GLY A 202 -3.63 -1.21 5.90
N PHE A 203 -3.63 -1.81 4.70
CA PHE A 203 -4.86 -2.28 4.06
C PHE A 203 -5.47 -3.44 4.84
N SER A 204 -4.65 -4.39 5.28
CA SER A 204 -5.09 -5.52 6.10
C SER A 204 -5.66 -5.05 7.43
N ILE A 205 -4.98 -4.11 8.10
CA ILE A 205 -5.48 -3.48 9.33
C ILE A 205 -6.84 -2.80 9.09
N TYR A 206 -7.00 -2.11 7.95
CA TYR A 206 -8.25 -1.42 7.61
C TYR A 206 -9.40 -2.40 7.37
N LEU A 207 -9.17 -3.47 6.60
CA LEU A 207 -10.21 -4.46 6.34
C LEU A 207 -10.73 -5.07 7.64
N THR A 208 -9.83 -5.52 8.51
CA THR A 208 -10.22 -6.15 9.78
C THR A 208 -10.96 -5.18 10.69
N LEU A 209 -10.46 -3.95 10.86
CA LEU A 209 -11.12 -2.93 11.68
C LEU A 209 -12.46 -2.50 11.09
N GLY A 210 -12.57 -2.37 9.76
CA GLY A 210 -13.80 -2.02 9.06
C GLY A 210 -14.90 -3.06 9.27
N VAL A 211 -14.57 -4.35 9.15
CA VAL A 211 -15.52 -5.45 9.39
C VAL A 211 -16.02 -5.44 10.85
N ILE A 212 -15.11 -5.32 11.81
CA ILE A 212 -15.47 -5.30 13.25
C ILE A 212 -16.31 -4.06 13.58
N PHE A 213 -15.96 -2.90 13.02
CA PHE A 213 -16.71 -1.67 13.20
C PHE A 213 -18.15 -1.79 12.69
N ILE A 214 -18.33 -2.36 11.50
CA ILE A 214 -19.68 -2.59 10.93
C ILE A 214 -20.47 -3.57 11.80
N ALA A 215 -19.85 -4.67 12.23
CA ALA A 215 -20.51 -5.63 13.13
C ALA A 215 -20.99 -4.94 14.42
N GLN A 216 -20.15 -4.12 15.05
CA GLN A 216 -20.51 -3.36 16.25
C GLN A 216 -21.55 -2.26 16.01
N ALA A 217 -21.54 -1.63 14.83
CA ALA A 217 -22.53 -0.61 14.46
C ALA A 217 -23.91 -1.22 14.20
N CYS A 218 -23.95 -2.48 13.72
CA CYS A 218 -25.18 -3.22 13.46
C CYS A 218 -25.61 -4.12 14.64
N ASN A 219 -24.91 -4.08 15.78
CA ASN A 219 -25.15 -4.96 16.94
C ASN A 219 -25.15 -6.46 16.58
N ILE A 220 -24.21 -6.86 15.72
CA ILE A 220 -24.00 -8.26 15.34
C ILE A 220 -22.84 -8.80 16.17
N ASP A 221 -23.11 -9.83 16.97
CA ASP A 221 -22.07 -10.57 17.67
C ASP A 221 -21.32 -11.48 16.71
N LEU A 222 -20.03 -11.22 16.55
CA LEU A 222 -19.13 -12.07 15.76
C LEU A 222 -18.65 -13.24 16.61
N SER A 223 -18.88 -14.47 16.14
CA SER A 223 -18.30 -15.66 16.77
C SER A 223 -16.81 -15.78 16.46
N MET A 224 -16.09 -16.63 17.21
CA MET A 224 -14.68 -16.92 16.91
C MET A 224 -14.50 -17.54 15.51
N HIS A 225 -15.49 -18.29 15.02
CA HIS A 225 -15.47 -18.85 13.67
C HIS A 225 -15.57 -17.75 12.60
N ASP A 226 -16.42 -16.75 12.82
CA ASP A 226 -16.56 -15.61 11.92
C ASP A 226 -15.28 -14.78 11.89
N LEU A 227 -14.65 -14.53 13.04
CA LEU A 227 -13.38 -13.82 13.14
C LEU A 227 -12.26 -14.53 12.37
N LEU A 228 -12.16 -15.86 12.46
CA LEU A 228 -11.20 -16.65 11.69
C LEU A 228 -11.50 -16.62 10.19
N ALA A 229 -12.78 -16.69 9.80
CA ALA A 229 -13.18 -16.59 8.40
C ALA A 229 -12.83 -15.21 7.81
N ILE A 230 -13.12 -14.12 8.54
CA ILE A 230 -12.74 -12.75 8.16
C ILE A 230 -11.24 -12.64 7.98
N LEU A 231 -10.47 -13.19 8.92
CA LEU A 231 -9.01 -13.14 8.87
C LEU A 231 -8.48 -13.89 7.64
N LEU A 232 -8.95 -15.11 7.37
CA LEU A 232 -8.50 -15.88 6.21
C LEU A 232 -8.86 -15.21 4.88
N VAL A 233 -10.09 -14.72 4.76
CA VAL A 233 -10.56 -14.04 3.54
C VAL A 233 -9.83 -12.71 3.34
N SER A 234 -9.66 -11.91 4.40
CA SER A 234 -8.94 -10.63 4.31
C SER A 234 -7.46 -10.84 3.96
N LEU A 235 -6.82 -11.91 4.44
CA LEU A 235 -5.44 -12.26 4.06
C LEU A 235 -5.31 -12.58 2.57
N ILE A 236 -6.30 -13.23 1.97
CA ILE A 236 -6.29 -13.56 0.53
C ILE A 236 -6.65 -12.33 -0.30
N THR A 237 -7.76 -11.67 0.04
CA THR A 237 -8.31 -10.56 -0.74
C THR A 237 -7.43 -9.30 -0.69
N SER A 238 -6.70 -9.07 0.42
CA SER A 238 -5.73 -7.97 0.51
C SER A 238 -4.60 -8.04 -0.51
N LYS A 239 -4.25 -9.24 -1.00
CA LYS A 239 -3.17 -9.46 -2.00
C LYS A 239 -3.61 -9.20 -3.43
N GLY A 240 -4.92 -9.10 -3.68
CA GLY A 240 -5.51 -8.80 -4.99
C GLY A 240 -5.90 -7.33 -5.19
N ALA A 241 -5.59 -6.46 -4.22
CA ALA A 241 -6.10 -5.09 -4.12
C ALA A 241 -5.35 -4.02 -4.91
N HIS A 242 -4.24 -4.39 -5.51
CA HIS A 242 -3.31 -3.43 -6.07
C HIS A 242 -3.85 -2.85 -7.39
N GLY A 243 -3.75 -1.52 -7.56
CA GLY A 243 -3.95 -0.86 -8.86
C GLY A 243 -5.30 -0.17 -9.13
N ILE A 244 -6.26 -0.13 -8.18
CA ILE A 244 -7.55 0.55 -8.42
C ILE A 244 -7.86 1.55 -7.29
N PRO A 245 -8.00 2.86 -7.57
CA PRO A 245 -8.55 3.82 -6.62
C PRO A 245 -9.93 3.35 -6.11
N GLY A 246 -10.11 3.29 -4.79
CA GLY A 246 -11.34 2.75 -4.17
C GLY A 246 -11.39 1.22 -4.03
N SER A 247 -10.31 0.50 -4.36
CA SER A 247 -10.23 -0.97 -4.20
C SER A 247 -10.49 -1.44 -2.78
N ALA A 248 -10.23 -0.60 -1.79
CA ALA A 248 -10.44 -0.89 -0.38
C ALA A 248 -11.87 -1.22 -0.02
N LEU A 249 -12.81 -0.43 -0.53
CA LEU A 249 -14.24 -0.63 -0.27
C LEU A 249 -14.80 -1.77 -1.11
N VAL A 250 -14.30 -1.97 -2.34
CA VAL A 250 -14.65 -3.14 -3.17
C VAL A 250 -14.25 -4.43 -2.45
N ILE A 251 -13.03 -4.48 -1.92
CA ILE A 251 -12.53 -5.68 -1.24
C ILE A 251 -13.17 -5.87 0.13
N LEU A 252 -13.46 -4.78 0.83
CA LEU A 252 -14.23 -4.86 2.05
C LEU A 252 -15.65 -5.41 1.76
N ALA A 253 -16.29 -4.98 0.67
CA ALA A 253 -17.56 -5.57 0.22
C ALA A 253 -17.44 -7.06 -0.09
N ALA A 254 -16.38 -7.46 -0.79
CA ALA A 254 -16.09 -8.88 -1.05
C ALA A 254 -15.79 -9.68 0.23
N THR A 255 -15.22 -9.05 1.26
CA THR A 255 -14.98 -9.69 2.56
C THR A 255 -16.28 -9.84 3.35
N LEU A 256 -17.14 -8.82 3.32
CA LEU A 256 -18.45 -8.82 3.98
C LEU A 256 -19.40 -9.85 3.35
N SER A 257 -19.37 -10.05 2.04
CA SER A 257 -20.24 -11.01 1.35
C SER A 257 -19.98 -12.47 1.75
N VAL A 258 -18.81 -12.77 2.33
CA VAL A 258 -18.52 -14.11 2.88
C VAL A 258 -19.26 -14.36 4.20
N ILE A 259 -19.70 -13.31 4.90
CA ILE A 259 -20.46 -13.44 6.14
C ILE A 259 -21.91 -12.98 5.92
N PRO A 260 -22.87 -13.91 5.86
CA PRO A 260 -24.27 -13.59 5.61
C PRO A 260 -24.91 -12.66 6.65
N SER A 261 -24.38 -12.64 7.88
CA SER A 261 -24.91 -11.82 8.97
C SER A 261 -24.54 -10.34 8.86
N LEU A 262 -23.48 -9.98 8.12
CA LEU A 262 -23.05 -8.59 7.98
C LEU A 262 -23.69 -7.91 6.76
N PRO A 263 -24.48 -6.83 6.96
CA PRO A 263 -25.11 -6.15 5.85
C PRO A 263 -24.10 -5.28 5.11
N ALA A 264 -24.03 -5.44 3.78
CA ALA A 264 -23.17 -4.63 2.92
C ALA A 264 -23.45 -3.12 3.03
N ILE A 265 -24.67 -2.72 3.44
CA ILE A 265 -25.04 -1.32 3.64
C ILE A 265 -24.21 -0.61 4.73
N GLY A 266 -23.59 -1.37 5.64
CA GLY A 266 -22.66 -0.83 6.63
C GLY A 266 -21.40 -0.20 6.03
N LEU A 267 -21.04 -0.53 4.79
CA LEU A 267 -19.95 0.11 4.05
C LEU A 267 -20.16 1.61 3.86
N VAL A 268 -21.42 2.07 3.81
CA VAL A 268 -21.76 3.49 3.67
C VAL A 268 -21.20 4.31 4.84
N LEU A 269 -21.10 3.70 6.02
CA LEU A 269 -20.52 4.34 7.21
C LEU A 269 -19.01 4.60 7.06
N LEU A 270 -18.32 3.82 6.23
CA LEU A 270 -16.88 3.93 5.99
C LEU A 270 -16.55 4.82 4.79
N LEU A 271 -17.46 4.97 3.83
CA LEU A 271 -17.30 5.85 2.66
C LEU A 271 -16.89 7.28 3.08
N SER A 272 -17.49 7.80 4.15
CA SER A 272 -17.23 9.15 4.63
C SER A 272 -15.83 9.34 5.25
N VAL A 273 -15.15 8.25 5.66
CA VAL A 273 -13.80 8.29 6.28
C VAL A 273 -12.71 7.62 5.46
N ASP A 274 -13.05 6.93 4.38
CA ASP A 274 -12.10 6.15 3.57
C ASP A 274 -10.91 7.01 3.12
N TRP A 275 -11.14 8.28 2.81
CA TRP A 275 -10.07 9.21 2.48
C TRP A 275 -9.08 9.43 3.64
N PHE A 276 -9.57 9.73 4.84
CA PHE A 276 -8.73 9.99 6.02
C PHE A 276 -7.97 8.74 6.46
N ILE A 277 -8.62 7.58 6.38
CA ILE A 277 -7.99 6.27 6.63
C ILE A 277 -6.95 5.99 5.55
N GLY A 278 -7.27 6.29 4.29
CA GLY A 278 -6.39 6.08 3.14
C GLY A 278 -5.02 6.74 3.27
N ILE A 279 -4.97 7.93 3.85
CA ILE A 279 -3.75 8.70 4.12
C ILE A 279 -2.74 7.90 4.97
N ILE A 280 -3.14 7.49 6.19
CA ILE A 280 -2.23 6.77 7.10
C ILE A 280 -1.99 5.34 6.62
N ARG A 281 -2.97 4.74 5.94
CA ARG A 281 -2.85 3.43 5.31
C ARG A 281 -1.72 3.41 4.28
N ALA A 282 -1.70 4.39 3.37
CA ALA A 282 -0.67 4.50 2.35
C ALA A 282 0.72 4.71 2.98
N CYS A 283 0.81 5.53 4.03
CA CYS A 283 2.06 5.72 4.78
C CYS A 283 2.55 4.42 5.45
N THR A 284 1.63 3.67 6.07
CA THR A 284 1.94 2.41 6.75
C THR A 284 2.44 1.36 5.75
N ASN A 285 1.77 1.21 4.61
CA ASN A 285 2.20 0.32 3.54
C ASN A 285 3.59 0.68 3.01
N LEU A 286 3.83 1.98 2.79
CA LEU A 286 5.13 2.47 2.35
C LEU A 286 6.23 2.07 3.35
N ILE A 287 6.04 2.37 4.64
CA ILE A 287 7.03 2.05 5.67
C ILE A 287 7.23 0.54 5.77
N GLY A 288 6.17 -0.25 5.75
CA GLY A 288 6.22 -1.72 5.73
C GLY A 288 7.08 -2.26 4.59
N ASN A 289 6.86 -1.77 3.37
CA ASN A 289 7.63 -2.17 2.19
C ASN A 289 9.11 -1.78 2.28
N CYS A 290 9.41 -0.59 2.79
CA CYS A 290 10.78 -0.16 3.04
C CYS A 290 11.47 -1.03 4.10
N VAL A 291 10.79 -1.34 5.20
CA VAL A 291 11.32 -2.20 6.28
C VAL A 291 11.53 -3.62 5.76
N ALA A 292 10.58 -4.19 5.04
CA ALA A 292 10.72 -5.51 4.42
C ALA A 292 11.95 -5.56 3.49
N THR A 293 12.18 -4.51 2.70
CA THR A 293 13.35 -4.41 1.82
C THR A 293 14.66 -4.43 2.61
N VAL A 294 14.74 -3.70 3.72
CA VAL A 294 15.92 -3.73 4.62
C VAL A 294 16.13 -5.12 5.22
N VAL A 295 15.07 -5.78 5.67
CA VAL A 295 15.15 -7.09 6.32
C VAL A 295 15.61 -8.16 5.33
N ILE A 296 15.03 -8.19 4.12
CA ILE A 296 15.46 -9.11 3.07
C ILE A 296 16.92 -8.82 2.67
N ALA A 297 17.29 -7.55 2.52
CA ALA A 297 18.68 -7.18 2.23
C ALA A 297 19.63 -7.60 3.36
N HIS A 298 19.22 -7.51 4.62
CA HIS A 298 20.00 -7.99 5.75
C HIS A 298 20.18 -9.51 5.72
N TRP A 299 19.12 -10.26 5.42
CA TRP A 299 19.16 -11.72 5.34
C TRP A 299 20.07 -12.21 4.19
N GLU A 300 19.97 -11.57 3.02
CA GLU A 300 20.79 -11.88 1.84
C GLU A 300 22.21 -11.26 1.88
N LYS A 301 22.54 -10.50 2.93
CA LYS A 301 23.80 -9.74 3.05
C LYS A 301 24.03 -8.75 1.89
N ASP A 302 22.93 -8.20 1.39
CA ASP A 302 22.85 -7.23 0.29
C ASP A 302 22.73 -5.77 0.78
N ILE A 303 23.09 -5.52 2.05
CA ILE A 303 23.08 -4.19 2.67
C ILE A 303 24.45 -3.84 3.28
N ASP A 304 24.97 -2.66 2.96
CA ASP A 304 26.08 -2.06 3.68
C ASP A 304 25.57 -1.40 4.97
N HIS A 305 25.74 -2.10 6.10
CA HIS A 305 25.32 -1.60 7.41
C HIS A 305 26.07 -0.36 7.89
N ALA A 306 27.32 -0.15 7.47
CA ALA A 306 28.09 1.02 7.86
C ALA A 306 27.54 2.26 7.14
N GLN A 307 27.30 2.14 5.83
CA GLN A 307 26.63 3.17 5.05
C GLN A 307 25.21 3.44 5.57
N ALA A 308 24.42 2.40 5.83
CA ALA A 308 23.04 2.55 6.33
C ALA A 308 22.99 3.32 7.65
N LYS A 309 23.86 2.99 8.61
CA LYS A 309 23.94 3.72 9.88
C LYS A 309 24.41 5.16 9.69
N ALA A 310 25.44 5.39 8.85
CA ALA A 310 25.93 6.73 8.57
C ALA A 310 24.83 7.61 7.95
N VAL A 311 24.11 7.11 6.94
CA VAL A 311 23.02 7.83 6.28
C VAL A 311 21.88 8.16 7.24
N LEU A 312 21.54 7.25 8.15
CA LEU A 312 20.47 7.46 9.15
C LEU A 312 20.91 8.34 10.34
N ASP A 313 22.20 8.44 10.62
CA ASP A 313 22.75 9.27 11.70
C ASP A 313 23.02 10.71 11.28
N ILE A 314 23.13 10.99 9.97
CA ILE A 314 23.23 12.35 9.44
C ILE A 314 21.88 13.05 9.66
N LYS A 315 21.82 13.88 10.71
CA LYS A 315 20.75 14.88 10.89
C LYS A 315 20.83 15.89 9.74
N LYS A 316 19.91 15.78 8.78
CA LYS A 316 19.55 16.87 7.85
C LYS A 316 18.43 17.72 8.43
#